data_AF-A0A8T5F5A5-F1
#
_entry.id   AF-A0A8T5F5A5-F1
#
_cell.length_a   1.000
_cell.length_b   1.000
_cell.length_c   1.000
_cell.angle_alpha   90.00
_cell.angle_beta   90.00
_cell.angle_gamma   90.00
#
_symmetry.space_group_name_H-M   'P 1'
#
loop_
_entity.id
_entity.type
_entity.pdbx_description
1 polymer ?
#
loop_
_entity_poly.entity_id
_entity_poly.type
_entity_poly.pdbx_seq_one_letter_code
_entity_poly.pdbx_strand_id
1 'polypeptide(L)'
;MSEIILPTSEEVQKWMIFTLKHSCHVEYFLKELGLGDNDPERPHELIGPGNKYGWDVIKGFALLYRRPKVDCKTYIIPALKLHGQQHHHRMWENPDPSDETKQNPEASDEDMYVGAVDANCSLLENREYQGGKHSYEEIMEVAKKNPPHKAPWMLKLVPQMQKLEQPKLELITSLHDFPNIGLPGDIFDLIGSRTRETIEMLNFERGYSL
;
A
#
# COMPACT_ATOMS: atom_id res chain seq x y z
N MET A 1 23.37 12.04 22.21
CA MET A 1 22.82 11.01 21.30
C MET A 1 21.33 10.97 21.54
N SER A 2 20.51 11.27 20.53
CA SER A 2 19.06 11.12 20.64
C SER A 2 18.73 9.63 20.78
N GLU A 3 17.87 9.28 21.72
CA GLU A 3 17.38 7.92 21.91
C GLU A 3 16.69 7.43 20.63
N ILE A 4 17.06 6.24 20.16
CA ILE A 4 16.44 5.62 18.98
C ILE A 4 15.05 5.14 19.39
N ILE A 5 14.03 5.68 18.74
CA ILE A 5 12.64 5.27 18.98
C ILE A 5 12.29 4.10 18.06
N LEU A 6 11.78 3.01 18.64
CA LEU A 6 11.24 1.86 17.93
C LEU A 6 9.72 1.76 18.11
N PRO A 7 8.99 1.20 17.13
CA PRO A 7 7.56 0.91 17.30
C PRO A 7 7.34 -0.18 18.34
N THR A 8 6.18 -0.20 18.97
CA THR A 8 5.74 -1.29 19.86
C THR A 8 5.24 -2.48 19.05
N SER A 9 5.08 -3.66 19.69
CA SER A 9 4.44 -4.82 19.03
C SER A 9 3.05 -4.50 18.51
N GLU A 10 2.25 -3.74 19.26
CA GLU A 10 0.90 -3.32 18.84
C GLU A 10 0.94 -2.47 17.57
N GLU A 11 1.87 -1.53 17.46
CA GLU A 11 2.02 -0.67 16.28
C GLU A 11 2.49 -1.45 15.06
N VAL A 12 3.42 -2.39 15.25
CA VAL A 12 3.87 -3.30 14.20
C VAL A 12 2.73 -4.21 13.76
N GLN A 13 1.98 -4.79 14.69
CA GLN A 13 0.83 -5.65 14.38
C GLN A 13 -0.24 -4.87 13.60
N LYS A 14 -0.59 -3.66 14.06
CA LYS A 14 -1.53 -2.78 13.38
C LYS A 14 -1.05 -2.48 11.96
N TRP A 15 0.21 -2.06 11.79
CA TRP A 15 0.81 -1.81 10.48
C TRP A 15 0.74 -3.02 9.55
N MET A 16 1.12 -4.20 10.04
CA MET A 16 1.11 -5.45 9.28
C MET A 16 -0.31 -5.83 8.82
N ILE A 17 -1.32 -5.68 9.68
CA ILE A 17 -2.72 -5.96 9.33
C ILE A 17 -3.21 -4.99 8.25
N PHE A 18 -2.88 -3.70 8.35
CA PHE A 18 -3.26 -2.72 7.33
C PHE A 18 -2.58 -3.00 5.98
N THR A 19 -1.28 -3.34 6.01
CA THR A 19 -0.54 -3.70 4.80
C THR A 19 -1.12 -4.95 4.15
N LEU A 20 -1.44 -5.99 4.94
CA LEU A 20 -2.10 -7.20 4.46
C LEU A 20 -3.46 -6.89 3.81
N LYS A 21 -4.30 -6.10 4.49
CA LYS A 21 -5.60 -5.68 3.94
C LYS A 21 -5.43 -4.97 2.61
N HIS A 22 -4.48 -4.04 2.54
CA HIS A 22 -4.27 -3.26 1.34
C HIS A 22 -3.77 -4.09 0.17
N SER A 23 -2.77 -4.94 0.40
CA SER A 23 -2.27 -5.86 -0.62
C SER A 23 -3.41 -6.72 -1.18
N CYS A 24 -4.22 -7.33 -0.30
CA CYS A 24 -5.40 -8.09 -0.72
C CYS A 24 -6.44 -7.22 -1.45
N HIS A 25 -6.64 -5.97 -1.04
CA HIS A 25 -7.61 -5.06 -1.66
C HIS A 25 -7.22 -4.68 -3.08
N VAL A 26 -5.95 -4.33 -3.28
CA VAL A 26 -5.38 -3.99 -4.58
C VAL A 26 -5.41 -5.21 -5.50
N GLU A 27 -4.93 -6.36 -5.04
CA GLU A 27 -4.94 -7.59 -5.84
C GLU A 27 -6.34 -8.05 -6.24
N TYR A 28 -7.34 -7.85 -5.37
CA TYR A 28 -8.74 -8.12 -5.71
C TYR A 28 -9.19 -7.27 -6.90
N PHE A 29 -8.99 -5.95 -6.83
CA PHE A 29 -9.42 -5.06 -7.90
C PHE A 29 -8.61 -5.21 -9.19
N LEU A 30 -7.29 -5.45 -9.09
CA LEU A 30 -6.46 -5.76 -10.26
C LEU A 30 -7.02 -6.97 -11.00
N LYS A 31 -7.35 -8.05 -10.29
CA LYS A 31 -7.96 -9.25 -10.88
C LYS A 31 -9.34 -8.98 -11.48
N GLU A 32 -10.25 -8.32 -10.76
CA GLU A 32 -11.60 -8.04 -11.27
C GLU A 32 -11.61 -7.10 -12.48
N LEU A 33 -10.60 -6.24 -12.62
CA LEU A 33 -10.45 -5.32 -13.74
C LEU A 33 -9.59 -5.88 -14.89
N GLY A 34 -8.96 -7.05 -14.72
CA GLY A 34 -8.04 -7.64 -15.69
C GLY A 34 -6.78 -6.78 -15.91
N LEU A 35 -6.17 -6.31 -14.82
CA LEU A 35 -5.01 -5.43 -14.80
C LEU A 35 -3.87 -6.02 -13.97
N GLY A 36 -2.65 -5.55 -14.20
CA GLY A 36 -1.49 -5.81 -13.36
C GLY A 36 -0.75 -7.10 -13.72
N ASP A 37 -1.04 -7.73 -14.85
CA ASP A 37 -0.34 -8.95 -15.28
C ASP A 37 1.13 -8.68 -15.60
N ASN A 38 1.45 -7.43 -15.95
CA ASN A 38 2.81 -6.99 -16.27
C ASN A 38 3.55 -6.33 -15.09
N ASP A 39 2.95 -6.20 -13.91
CA ASP A 39 3.65 -5.66 -12.73
C ASP A 39 4.63 -6.71 -12.16
N PRO A 40 5.95 -6.45 -12.21
CA PRO A 40 6.96 -7.41 -11.77
C PRO A 40 7.02 -7.60 -10.24
N GLU A 41 6.36 -6.74 -9.46
CA GLU A 41 6.46 -6.72 -7.99
C GLU A 41 5.15 -7.12 -7.30
N ARG A 42 4.44 -8.10 -7.88
CA ARG A 42 3.23 -8.71 -7.29
C ARG A 42 3.53 -9.88 -6.34
N PRO A 43 2.78 -10.05 -5.23
CA PRO A 43 1.64 -9.24 -4.81
C PRO A 43 2.03 -7.84 -4.34
N HIS A 44 1.14 -6.89 -4.63
CA HIS A 44 1.30 -5.48 -4.36
C HIS A 44 1.81 -5.22 -2.92
N GLU A 45 2.83 -4.36 -2.81
CA GLU A 45 3.53 -3.96 -1.57
C GLU A 45 4.36 -5.01 -0.82
N LEU A 46 4.33 -6.29 -1.20
CA LEU A 46 4.99 -7.35 -0.41
C LEU A 46 6.27 -7.92 -1.05
N ILE A 47 6.53 -7.57 -2.31
CA ILE A 47 7.68 -8.03 -3.09
C ILE A 47 8.45 -6.82 -3.67
N GLY A 48 9.74 -7.04 -3.93
CA GLY A 48 10.62 -6.04 -4.53
C GLY A 48 11.33 -5.14 -3.52
N PRO A 49 12.24 -4.27 -4.00
CA PRO A 49 12.94 -3.30 -3.17
C PRO A 49 11.97 -2.32 -2.52
N GLY A 50 12.11 -2.09 -1.20
CA GLY A 50 11.24 -1.14 -0.50
C GLY A 50 9.83 -1.66 -0.19
N ASN A 51 9.57 -2.97 -0.33
CA ASN A 51 8.31 -3.56 0.08
C ASN A 51 7.97 -3.27 1.55
N LYS A 52 6.68 -3.16 1.88
CA LYS A 52 6.18 -2.80 3.22
C LYS A 52 6.41 -3.85 4.29
N TYR A 53 6.82 -5.05 3.89
CA TYR A 53 7.23 -6.14 4.79
C TYR A 53 8.74 -6.12 5.09
N GLY A 54 9.51 -5.23 4.45
CA GLY A 54 10.90 -4.98 4.81
C GLY A 54 11.01 -4.27 6.16
N TRP A 55 11.89 -4.75 7.04
CA TRP A 55 12.08 -4.18 8.37
C TRP A 55 12.33 -2.66 8.36
N ASP A 56 13.14 -2.17 7.41
CA ASP A 56 13.44 -0.75 7.30
C ASP A 56 12.24 0.12 6.95
N VAL A 57 11.24 -0.46 6.30
CA VAL A 57 9.95 0.19 6.00
C VAL A 57 9.01 0.08 7.20
N ILE A 58 8.86 -1.13 7.77
CA ILE A 58 8.00 -1.39 8.95
C ILE A 58 8.38 -0.48 10.11
N LYS A 59 9.67 -0.41 10.47
CA LYS A 59 10.12 0.33 11.66
C LYS A 59 9.79 1.82 11.60
N GLY A 60 9.74 2.39 10.39
CA GLY A 60 9.38 3.79 10.17
C GLY A 60 7.87 3.99 10.07
N PHE A 61 7.18 3.17 9.28
CA PHE A 61 5.75 3.33 9.04
C PHE A 61 4.86 2.92 10.21
N ALA A 62 5.25 1.92 11.01
CA ALA A 62 4.52 1.60 12.24
C ALA A 62 4.47 2.79 13.22
N LEU A 63 5.44 3.71 13.17
CA LEU A 63 5.44 4.92 13.99
C LEU A 63 4.42 5.98 13.52
N LEU A 64 3.77 5.83 12.37
CA LEU A 64 2.69 6.73 11.92
C LEU A 64 1.55 6.82 12.95
N TYR A 65 1.29 5.74 13.70
CA TYR A 65 0.26 5.70 14.75
C TYR A 65 0.60 6.55 15.99
N ARG A 66 1.87 6.99 16.14
CA ARG A 66 2.27 7.93 17.21
C ARG A 66 2.13 9.39 16.81
N ARG A 67 1.75 9.71 15.57
CA ARG A 67 1.66 11.12 15.13
C ARG A 67 0.66 11.90 16.02
N PRO A 68 0.97 13.17 16.33
CA PRO A 68 2.13 13.97 15.88
C PRO A 68 3.39 13.85 16.77
N LYS A 69 3.47 12.88 17.69
CA LYS A 69 4.52 12.80 18.72
C LYS A 69 5.87 12.26 18.24
N VAL A 70 5.98 11.82 16.98
CA VAL A 70 7.21 11.27 16.40
C VAL A 70 7.78 12.22 15.35
N ASP A 71 9.11 12.35 15.31
CA ASP A 71 9.79 13.10 14.26
C ASP A 71 9.69 12.37 12.92
N CYS A 72 8.85 12.88 12.04
CA CYS A 72 8.69 12.34 10.70
C CYS A 72 10.01 12.33 9.91
N LYS A 73 10.87 13.34 10.07
CA LYS A 73 12.09 13.47 9.25
C LYS A 73 13.09 12.36 9.56
N THR A 74 13.19 11.98 10.83
CA THR A 74 14.13 10.94 11.27
C THR A 74 13.61 9.54 10.99
N TYR A 75 12.31 9.29 11.17
CA TYR A 75 11.79 7.91 11.19
C TYR A 75 10.90 7.55 10.01
N ILE A 76 9.99 8.45 9.61
CA ILE A 76 8.95 8.14 8.61
C ILE A 76 9.43 8.44 7.19
N ILE A 77 10.08 9.59 6.96
CA ILE A 77 10.56 10.01 5.64
C ILE A 77 11.57 9.01 5.04
N PRO A 78 12.52 8.43 5.80
CA PRO A 78 13.41 7.41 5.24
C PRO A 78 12.66 6.16 4.80
N ALA A 79 11.70 5.66 5.59
CA ALA A 79 10.85 4.54 5.22
C ALA A 79 10.01 4.85 3.96
N LEU A 80 9.45 6.06 3.87
CA LEU A 80 8.73 6.52 2.68
C LEU A 80 9.62 6.54 1.44
N LYS A 81 10.85 7.03 1.54
CA LYS A 81 11.80 7.06 0.43
C LYS A 81 12.20 5.66 -0.02
N LEU A 82 12.36 4.72 0.91
CA LEU A 82 12.62 3.32 0.57
C LEU A 82 11.41 2.71 -0.12
N HIS A 83 10.20 2.90 0.41
CA HIS A 83 8.98 2.37 -0.17
C HIS A 83 8.68 2.93 -1.57
N GLY A 84 8.96 4.21 -1.79
CA GLY A 84 8.88 4.84 -3.11
C GLY A 84 9.84 4.26 -4.15
N GLN A 85 10.72 3.33 -3.78
CA GLN A 85 11.52 2.56 -4.73
C GLN A 85 10.74 1.42 -5.37
N GLN A 86 9.54 1.05 -4.95
CA GLN A 86 8.78 -0.01 -5.62
C GLN A 86 8.34 0.42 -7.03
N HIS A 87 8.22 -0.56 -7.93
CA HIS A 87 7.92 -0.38 -9.34
C HIS A 87 6.69 0.50 -9.57
N HIS A 88 5.55 0.17 -8.95
CA HIS A 88 4.33 0.95 -9.09
C HIS A 88 4.51 2.42 -8.67
N HIS A 89 5.26 2.72 -7.60
CA HIS A 89 5.57 4.11 -7.21
C HIS A 89 6.47 4.80 -8.24
N ARG A 90 7.51 4.15 -8.73
CA ARG A 90 8.42 4.72 -9.74
C ARG A 90 7.70 5.05 -11.05
N MET A 91 6.76 4.19 -11.46
CA MET A 91 5.98 4.42 -12.68
C MET A 91 4.87 5.46 -12.48
N TRP A 92 4.24 5.47 -11.32
CA TRP A 92 3.16 6.41 -10.97
C TRP A 92 3.64 7.85 -10.78
N GLU A 93 4.86 8.03 -10.26
CA GLU A 93 5.44 9.35 -10.01
C GLU A 93 6.07 9.96 -11.27
N ASN A 94 6.02 11.28 -11.34
CA ASN A 94 6.75 12.03 -12.35
C ASN A 94 8.22 12.20 -11.94
N PRO A 95 9.19 11.76 -12.77
CA PRO A 95 10.61 11.92 -12.46
C PRO A 95 11.10 13.38 -12.59
N ASP A 96 10.36 14.26 -13.28
CA ASP A 96 10.69 15.68 -13.43
C ASP A 96 9.75 16.56 -12.58
N PRO A 97 10.14 16.93 -11.35
CA PRO A 97 9.32 17.77 -10.48
C PRO A 97 9.11 19.19 -11.01
N SER A 98 9.78 19.61 -12.08
CA SER A 98 9.58 20.94 -12.69
C SER A 98 8.37 21.00 -13.63
N ASP A 99 7.80 19.86 -14.02
CA ASP A 99 6.64 19.78 -14.92
C ASP A 99 5.69 18.66 -14.51
N GLU A 100 4.82 18.93 -13.54
CA GLU A 100 3.81 18.00 -13.00
C GLU A 100 2.80 17.47 -14.03
N THR A 101 2.83 17.95 -15.28
CA THR A 101 1.96 17.46 -16.35
C THR A 101 2.49 16.19 -17.02
N LYS A 102 3.77 15.88 -16.84
CA LYS A 102 4.40 14.72 -17.48
C LYS A 102 4.30 13.47 -16.61
N GLN A 103 4.02 12.35 -17.28
CA GLN A 103 4.15 11.02 -16.73
C GLN A 103 5.62 10.55 -16.84
N ASN A 104 6.02 9.57 -16.04
CA ASN A 104 7.27 8.86 -16.27
C ASN A 104 7.29 8.29 -17.70
N PRO A 105 8.30 8.61 -18.54
CA PRO A 105 8.37 8.10 -19.91
C PRO A 105 8.51 6.57 -20.01
N GLU A 106 8.89 5.90 -18.92
CA GLU A 106 8.98 4.44 -18.83
C GLU A 106 7.66 3.78 -18.40
N ALA A 107 6.69 4.55 -17.89
CA ALA A 107 5.42 4.02 -17.43
C ALA A 107 4.49 3.74 -18.61
N SER A 108 4.01 2.49 -18.70
CA SER A 108 2.92 2.11 -19.59
C SER A 108 1.56 2.58 -19.05
N ASP A 109 0.53 2.53 -19.89
CA ASP A 109 -0.86 2.75 -19.45
C ASP A 109 -1.25 1.77 -18.32
N GLU A 110 -0.77 0.53 -18.37
CA GLU A 110 -1.06 -0.48 -17.34
C GLU A 110 -0.44 -0.11 -16.00
N ASP A 111 0.81 0.38 -15.98
CA ASP A 111 1.45 0.85 -14.75
C ASP A 111 0.65 1.99 -14.11
N MET A 112 0.09 2.88 -14.92
CA MET A 112 -0.74 3.97 -14.42
C MET A 112 -2.08 3.49 -13.89
N TYR A 113 -2.68 2.46 -14.49
CA TYR A 113 -3.86 1.83 -13.90
C TYR A 113 -3.54 1.17 -12.57
N VAL A 114 -2.41 0.47 -12.45
CA VAL A 114 -1.98 -0.15 -11.18
C VAL A 114 -1.81 0.92 -10.09
N GLY A 115 -1.09 2.01 -10.38
CA GLY A 115 -0.92 3.11 -9.43
C GLY A 115 -2.24 3.79 -9.04
N ALA A 116 -3.19 3.88 -9.97
CA ALA A 116 -4.51 4.42 -9.67
C ALA A 116 -5.41 3.46 -8.87
N VAL A 117 -5.32 2.13 -9.08
CA VAL A 117 -5.98 1.12 -8.22
C VAL A 117 -5.42 1.21 -6.80
N ASP A 118 -4.10 1.24 -6.64
CA ASP A 118 -3.41 1.41 -5.35
C ASP A 118 -3.92 2.66 -4.62
N ALA A 119 -3.82 3.83 -5.26
CA ALA A 119 -4.25 5.09 -4.67
C ALA A 119 -5.73 5.10 -4.27
N ASN A 120 -6.62 4.55 -5.11
CA ASN A 120 -8.04 4.45 -4.80
C ASN A 120 -8.30 3.48 -3.63
N CYS A 121 -7.64 2.32 -3.60
CA CYS A 121 -7.73 1.36 -2.48
C CYS A 121 -7.28 2.00 -1.17
N SER A 122 -6.17 2.75 -1.18
CA SER A 122 -5.69 3.47 0.00
C SER A 122 -6.71 4.45 0.57
N LEU A 123 -7.54 5.09 -0.29
CA LEU A 123 -8.56 6.04 0.14
C LEU A 123 -9.84 5.34 0.64
N LEU A 124 -10.17 4.18 0.08
CA LEU A 124 -11.32 3.35 0.49
C LEU A 124 -11.11 2.64 1.84
N GLU A 125 -9.89 2.60 2.33
CA GLU A 125 -9.51 1.95 3.58
C GLU A 125 -9.53 2.91 4.77
N ASN A 126 -9.94 2.43 5.95
CA ASN A 126 -9.97 3.26 7.14
C ASN A 126 -8.56 3.42 7.77
N ARG A 127 -7.77 4.33 7.19
CA ARG A 127 -6.41 4.63 7.65
C ARG A 127 -6.40 5.94 8.44
N GLU A 128 -6.38 5.84 9.77
CA GLU A 128 -6.46 7.00 10.69
C GLU A 128 -5.44 8.10 10.37
N TYR A 129 -4.21 7.72 10.00
CA TYR A 129 -3.14 8.67 9.68
C TYR A 129 -3.29 9.35 8.30
N GLN A 130 -4.29 8.96 7.49
CA GLN A 130 -4.66 9.55 6.20
C GLN A 130 -6.04 10.24 6.23
N GLY A 131 -6.64 10.44 7.40
CA GLY A 131 -7.97 11.06 7.53
C GLY A 131 -9.13 10.07 7.52
N GLY A 132 -8.85 8.76 7.52
CA GLY A 132 -9.86 7.71 7.58
C GLY A 132 -10.31 7.21 6.22
N LYS A 133 -11.50 6.59 6.20
CA LYS A 133 -12.12 6.00 5.00
C LYS A 133 -12.90 7.05 4.21
N HIS A 134 -12.71 7.07 2.90
CA HIS A 134 -13.45 7.94 1.97
C HIS A 134 -14.54 7.17 1.22
N SER A 135 -15.61 7.87 0.83
CA SER A 135 -16.58 7.38 -0.18
C SER A 135 -16.03 7.51 -1.60
N TYR A 136 -16.65 6.83 -2.56
CA TYR A 136 -16.28 6.98 -3.97
C TYR A 136 -16.47 8.42 -4.47
N GLU A 137 -17.49 9.14 -3.99
CA GLU A 137 -17.71 10.55 -4.31
C GLU A 137 -16.57 11.43 -3.78
N GLU A 138 -16.12 11.18 -2.55
CA GLU A 138 -14.97 11.89 -1.97
C GLU A 138 -13.67 11.59 -2.73
N ILE A 139 -13.48 10.34 -3.16
CA ILE A 139 -12.32 9.95 -3.98
C ILE A 139 -12.33 10.67 -5.33
N MET A 140 -13.48 10.84 -5.97
CA MET A 140 -13.59 11.63 -7.20
C MET A 140 -13.14 13.09 -6.97
N GLU A 141 -13.48 13.68 -5.83
CA GLU A 141 -13.05 15.04 -5.49
C GLU A 141 -11.55 15.14 -5.16
N VAL A 142 -10.98 14.10 -4.55
CA VAL A 142 -9.52 13.99 -4.34
C VAL A 142 -8.81 13.85 -5.69
N ALA A 143 -9.29 12.97 -6.57
CA ALA A 143 -8.70 12.70 -7.87
C ALA A 143 -8.66 13.95 -8.76
N LYS A 144 -9.68 14.81 -8.73
CA LYS A 144 -9.69 16.10 -9.46
C LYS A 144 -8.60 17.08 -9.01
N LYS A 145 -8.08 16.93 -7.79
CA LYS A 145 -7.05 17.79 -7.20
C LYS A 145 -5.64 17.20 -7.33
N ASN A 146 -5.53 15.97 -7.82
CA ASN A 146 -4.23 15.34 -8.05
C ASN A 146 -3.48 15.99 -9.22
N PRO A 147 -2.15 15.78 -9.30
CA PRO A 147 -1.36 16.23 -10.43
C PRO A 147 -1.95 15.81 -11.78
N PRO A 148 -1.82 16.62 -12.85
CA PRO A 148 -2.47 16.36 -14.14
C PRO A 148 -2.14 15.01 -14.78
N HIS A 149 -0.95 14.45 -14.53
CA HIS A 149 -0.58 13.13 -15.03
C HIS A 149 -1.24 11.95 -14.29
N LYS A 150 -1.75 12.16 -13.07
CA LYS A 150 -2.40 11.13 -12.21
C LYS A 150 -3.91 11.18 -12.26
N ALA A 151 -4.47 12.39 -12.27
CA ALA A 151 -5.92 12.61 -12.16
C ALA A 151 -6.76 11.81 -13.18
N PRO A 152 -6.40 11.75 -14.49
CA PRO A 152 -7.20 11.02 -15.47
C PRO A 152 -7.33 9.52 -15.17
N TRP A 153 -6.26 8.89 -14.67
CA TRP A 153 -6.24 7.45 -14.37
C TRP A 153 -7.14 7.10 -13.19
N MET A 154 -7.05 7.88 -12.10
CA MET A 154 -7.94 7.71 -10.95
C MET A 154 -9.41 7.95 -11.32
N LEU A 155 -9.70 9.05 -12.02
CA LEU A 155 -11.07 9.40 -12.46
C LEU A 155 -11.68 8.35 -13.39
N LYS A 156 -10.85 7.68 -14.20
CA LYS A 156 -11.30 6.59 -15.08
C LYS A 156 -11.61 5.31 -14.30
N LEU A 157 -10.87 5.01 -13.24
CA LEU A 157 -11.02 3.76 -12.49
C LEU A 157 -12.11 3.79 -11.43
N VAL A 158 -12.33 4.93 -10.75
CA VAL A 158 -13.33 5.02 -9.67
C VAL A 158 -14.72 4.50 -10.11
N PRO A 159 -15.30 4.91 -11.26
CA PRO A 159 -16.60 4.41 -11.68
C PRO A 159 -16.61 2.91 -12.06
N GLN A 160 -15.46 2.33 -12.35
CA GLN A 160 -15.34 0.89 -12.65
C GLN A 160 -15.28 0.10 -11.34
N MET A 161 -14.44 0.52 -10.39
CA MET A 161 -14.34 -0.08 -9.06
C MET A 161 -15.66 -0.03 -8.29
N GLN A 162 -16.41 1.07 -8.41
CA GLN A 162 -17.71 1.24 -7.76
C GLN A 162 -18.78 0.23 -8.25
N LYS A 163 -18.64 -0.30 -9.47
CA LYS A 163 -19.60 -1.27 -10.05
C LYS A 163 -19.32 -2.71 -9.62
N LEU A 164 -18.14 -2.98 -9.09
CA LEU A 164 -17.73 -4.31 -8.66
C LEU A 164 -18.22 -4.60 -7.24
N GLU A 165 -18.37 -5.89 -6.92
CA GLU A 165 -18.60 -6.32 -5.54
C GLU A 165 -17.43 -5.85 -4.67
N GLN A 166 -17.73 -5.33 -3.48
CA GLN A 166 -16.68 -4.86 -2.58
C GLN A 166 -16.13 -6.04 -1.78
N PRO A 167 -14.80 -6.22 -1.72
CA PRO A 167 -14.21 -7.31 -0.95
C PRO A 167 -14.44 -7.11 0.55
N LYS A 168 -14.64 -8.22 1.26
CA LYS A 168 -14.91 -8.25 2.71
C LYS A 168 -13.62 -8.08 3.54
N LEU A 169 -12.94 -6.95 3.40
CA LEU A 169 -11.67 -6.64 4.08
C LEU A 169 -11.79 -6.64 5.61
N GLU A 170 -12.98 -6.40 6.14
CA GLU A 170 -13.27 -6.46 7.58
C GLU A 170 -13.03 -7.85 8.18
N LEU A 171 -13.05 -8.91 7.35
CA LEU A 171 -12.78 -10.28 7.80
C LEU A 171 -11.29 -10.55 8.02
N ILE A 172 -10.40 -9.71 7.49
CA ILE A 172 -8.95 -9.82 7.71
C ILE A 172 -8.64 -9.18 9.07
N THR A 173 -8.67 -9.97 10.14
CA THR A 173 -8.42 -9.49 11.52
C THR A 173 -7.16 -10.07 12.15
N SER A 174 -6.54 -11.05 11.50
CA SER A 174 -5.38 -11.77 11.99
C SER A 174 -4.34 -11.91 10.90
N LEU A 175 -3.06 -11.90 11.30
CA LEU A 175 -1.92 -12.16 10.43
C LEU A 175 -1.68 -13.66 10.20
N HIS A 176 -2.26 -14.52 11.06
CA HIS A 176 -2.08 -15.97 11.01
C HIS A 176 -3.21 -16.69 10.28
N ASP A 177 -4.42 -16.15 10.37
CA ASP A 177 -5.64 -16.75 9.83
C ASP A 177 -6.52 -15.67 9.25
N PHE A 178 -6.52 -15.55 7.92
CA PHE A 178 -7.35 -14.60 7.18
C PHE A 178 -7.94 -15.29 5.95
N PRO A 179 -9.19 -14.97 5.58
CA PRO A 179 -9.84 -15.65 4.47
C PRO A 179 -9.34 -15.13 3.12
N ASN A 180 -9.40 -15.99 2.09
CA ASN A 180 -9.29 -15.53 0.71
C ASN A 180 -10.56 -14.74 0.34
N ILE A 181 -10.40 -13.46 0.04
CA ILE A 181 -11.47 -12.52 -0.29
C ILE A 181 -11.82 -12.48 -1.80
N GLY A 182 -11.44 -13.50 -2.57
CA GLY A 182 -11.69 -13.60 -4.01
C GLY A 182 -10.46 -13.42 -4.90
N LEU A 183 -9.26 -13.52 -4.30
CA LEU A 183 -7.97 -13.47 -4.98
C LEU A 183 -7.68 -14.77 -5.75
N PRO A 184 -6.86 -14.70 -6.82
CA PRO A 184 -6.21 -15.89 -7.38
C PRO A 184 -5.50 -16.70 -6.30
N GLY A 185 -5.57 -18.03 -6.38
CA GLY A 185 -5.05 -18.93 -5.34
C GLY A 185 -3.55 -18.79 -5.12
N ASP A 186 -2.79 -18.67 -6.19
CA ASP A 186 -1.34 -18.43 -6.19
C ASP A 186 -0.96 -17.09 -5.55
N ILE A 187 -1.70 -16.02 -5.85
CA ILE A 187 -1.51 -14.71 -5.21
C ILE A 187 -1.82 -14.78 -3.71
N PHE A 188 -2.93 -15.43 -3.33
CA PHE A 188 -3.31 -15.60 -1.93
C PHE A 188 -2.27 -16.40 -1.14
N ASP A 189 -1.80 -17.51 -1.70
CA ASP A 189 -0.77 -18.36 -1.09
C ASP A 189 0.55 -17.61 -0.92
N LEU A 190 0.93 -16.80 -1.91
CA LEU A 190 2.14 -15.98 -1.87
C LEU A 190 2.03 -14.86 -0.81
N ILE A 191 0.91 -14.15 -0.73
CA ILE A 191 0.64 -13.18 0.34
C ILE A 191 0.78 -13.88 1.70
N GLY A 192 0.13 -15.03 1.89
CA GLY A 192 0.22 -15.81 3.13
C GLY A 192 1.64 -16.23 3.48
N SER A 193 2.46 -16.65 2.50
CA SER A 193 3.87 -16.98 2.72
C SER A 193 4.67 -15.77 3.17
N ARG A 194 4.56 -14.65 2.44
CA ARG A 194 5.27 -13.40 2.77
C ARG A 194 4.88 -12.89 4.15
N THR A 195 3.60 -12.99 4.53
CA THR A 195 3.14 -12.61 5.87
C THR A 195 3.78 -13.48 6.94
N ARG A 196 3.79 -14.81 6.78
CA ARG A 196 4.44 -15.73 7.74
C ARG A 196 5.94 -15.48 7.88
N GLU A 197 6.67 -15.38 6.78
CA GLU A 197 8.11 -15.09 6.77
C GLU A 197 8.42 -13.77 7.50
N THR A 198 7.57 -12.76 7.32
CA THR A 198 7.75 -11.46 7.95
C THR A 198 7.47 -11.51 9.45
N ILE A 199 6.45 -12.26 9.89
CA ILE A 199 6.19 -12.50 11.31
C ILE A 199 7.38 -13.21 11.95
N GLU A 200 7.93 -14.24 11.31
CA GLU A 200 9.10 -14.96 11.80
C GLU A 200 10.31 -14.02 11.97
N MET A 201 10.61 -13.20 10.96
CA MET A 201 11.67 -12.19 11.05
C MET A 201 11.43 -11.20 12.19
N LEU A 202 10.20 -10.71 12.37
CA LEU A 202 9.87 -9.76 13.43
C LEU A 202 9.97 -10.40 14.83
N ASN A 203 9.52 -11.64 14.98
CA ASN A 203 9.54 -12.33 16.26
C ASN A 203 10.97 -12.77 16.65
N PHE A 204 11.72 -13.39 15.73
CA PHE A 204 13.02 -13.99 16.04
C PHE A 204 14.20 -13.04 15.89
N GLU A 205 14.19 -12.12 14.93
CA GLU A 205 15.32 -11.21 14.67
C GLU A 205 15.15 -9.84 15.33
N ARG A 206 13.90 -9.40 15.52
CA ARG A 206 13.58 -8.06 16.03
C ARG A 206 12.98 -8.06 17.44
N GLY A 207 12.61 -9.23 17.97
CA GLY A 207 12.11 -9.39 19.33
C GLY A 207 10.68 -8.89 19.56
N TYR A 208 9.89 -8.78 18.48
CA TYR A 208 8.45 -8.51 18.60
C TYR A 208 7.69 -9.77 19.03
N SER A 209 6.45 -9.57 19.47
CA SER A 209 5.51 -10.65 19.77
C SER A 209 4.24 -10.37 18.99
N LEU A 210 4.18 -10.91 17.76
CA LEU A 210 3.08 -10.76 16.81
C LEU A 210 2.25 -12.04 16.70
#